data_AF-C3YNI9-F1
#
_entry.id   AF-C3YNI9-F1
#
_cell.length_a   1.000
_cell.length_b   1.000
_cell.length_c   1.000
_cell.angle_alpha   90.00
_cell.angle_beta   90.00
_cell.angle_gamma   90.00
#
_symmetry.space_group_name_H-M   'P 1'
#
loop_
_entity.id
_entity.type
_entity.pdbx_description
1 polymer ?
#
loop_
_entity_poly.entity_id
_entity_poly.type
_entity_poly.pdbx_seq_one_letter_code
_entity_poly.pdbx_strand_id
1 'polypeptide(L)'
;DGEWHAVCVTWRSTDGAWQMYTDGVLQNLGSGLNIGGTVRSGGSWILAQDQDKVGGGFEANQAFSGELSQVNLWDRVLTPAEIGTDWSVFCGQHGNVIDWATANITVFGLAAIDQYRCSK
;
A
#
# COMPACT_ATOMS: atom_id res chain seq x y z
N ASP A 1 16.85 -5.90 0.01
CA ASP A 1 18.20 -5.32 -0.24
C ASP A 1 18.58 -4.29 0.81
N GLY A 2 17.63 -3.67 1.51
CA GLY A 2 17.92 -2.54 2.40
C GLY A 2 17.83 -1.19 1.67
N GLU A 3 17.32 -1.20 0.44
CA GLU A 3 17.04 -0.02 -0.36
C GLU A 3 15.54 0.28 -0.34
N TRP A 4 15.19 1.52 -0.68
CA TRP A 4 13.81 1.93 -0.84
C TRP A 4 13.27 1.43 -2.18
N HIS A 5 12.11 0.79 -2.15
CA HIS A 5 11.38 0.38 -3.34
C HIS A 5 9.96 0.91 -3.30
N ALA A 6 9.48 1.39 -4.45
CA ALA A 6 8.09 1.77 -4.62
C ALA A 6 7.29 0.55 -5.04
N VAL A 7 6.37 0.11 -4.18
CA VAL A 7 5.50 -1.04 -4.48
C VAL A 7 4.08 -0.56 -4.69
N CYS A 8 3.48 -0.94 -5.83
CA CYS A 8 2.07 -0.66 -6.13
C CYS A 8 1.35 -1.96 -6.49
N VAL A 9 0.20 -2.19 -5.87
CA VAL A 9 -0.68 -3.33 -6.18
C VAL A 9 -2.04 -2.80 -6.58
N THR A 10 -2.59 -3.29 -7.68
CA THR A 10 -3.93 -2.95 -8.14
C THR A 10 -4.84 -4.17 -8.10
N TRP A 11 -6.13 -3.94 -7.92
CA TRP A 11 -7.16 -4.96 -8.04
C TRP A 11 -8.45 -4.35 -8.61
N ARG A 12 -9.10 -5.09 -9.51
CA ARG A 12 -10.38 -4.72 -10.11
C ARG A 12 -11.41 -5.82 -9.91
N SER A 13 -12.51 -5.49 -9.26
CA SER A 13 -13.58 -6.44 -8.94
C SER A 13 -14.26 -7.08 -10.16
N THR A 14 -14.40 -6.34 -11.27
CA THR A 14 -15.23 -6.77 -12.41
C THR A 14 -14.73 -8.04 -13.10
N ASP A 15 -13.42 -8.23 -13.14
CA ASP A 15 -12.73 -9.35 -13.80
C ASP A 15 -11.70 -10.03 -12.88
N GLY A 16 -11.56 -9.55 -11.65
CA GLY A 16 -10.56 -9.99 -10.70
C GLY A 16 -9.13 -9.70 -11.16
N ALA A 17 -8.95 -8.75 -12.09
CA ALA A 17 -7.62 -8.37 -12.58
C ALA A 17 -6.81 -7.74 -11.46
N TRP A 18 -5.58 -8.19 -11.29
CA TRP A 18 -4.63 -7.63 -10.35
C TRP A 18 -3.26 -7.49 -11.00
N GLN A 19 -2.51 -6.50 -10.56
CA GLN A 19 -1.16 -6.22 -11.06
C GLN A 19 -0.28 -5.80 -9.89
N MET A 20 1.00 -6.17 -9.95
CA MET A 20 2.02 -5.78 -8.98
C MET A 20 3.17 -5.10 -9.69
N TYR A 21 3.53 -3.90 -9.21
CA TYR A 21 4.63 -3.10 -9.72
C TYR A 21 5.66 -2.90 -8.61
N THR A 22 6.93 -2.95 -8.99
CA THR A 22 8.07 -2.55 -8.17
C THR A 22 8.86 -1.51 -8.96
N ASP A 23 9.10 -0.36 -8.37
CA ASP A 23 9.76 0.81 -8.98
C ASP A 23 9.12 1.23 -10.30
N GLY A 24 7.79 1.10 -10.36
CA GLY A 24 7.00 1.40 -11.56
C GLY A 24 7.01 0.33 -12.65
N VAL A 25 7.85 -0.71 -12.50
CA VAL A 25 7.95 -1.82 -13.45
C VAL A 25 6.99 -2.93 -13.06
N LEU A 26 6.18 -3.37 -14.01
CA LEU A 26 5.24 -4.47 -13.82
C LEU A 26 6.00 -5.78 -13.57
N GLN A 27 5.84 -6.34 -12.38
CA GLN A 27 6.50 -7.59 -11.95
C GLN A 27 5.62 -8.80 -12.19
N ASN A 28 4.31 -8.67 -11.93
CA ASN A 28 3.37 -9.78 -12.08
C ASN A 28 1.95 -9.27 -12.30
N LEU A 29 1.10 -10.12 -12.87
CA LEU A 29 -0.31 -9.85 -13.10
C LEU A 29 -1.12 -11.14 -13.13
N GLY A 30 -2.42 -11.02 -12.89
CA GLY A 30 -3.37 -12.10 -13.07
C GLY A 30 -4.79 -11.60 -13.17
N SER A 31 -5.72 -12.54 -13.26
CA SER A 31 -7.16 -12.29 -13.29
C SER A 31 -7.90 -13.36 -12.48
N GLY A 32 -9.21 -13.17 -12.28
CA GLY A 32 -10.03 -14.13 -11.55
C GLY A 32 -9.95 -14.05 -10.02
N LEU A 33 -9.19 -13.10 -9.46
CA LEU A 33 -9.11 -12.91 -8.02
C LEU A 33 -10.38 -12.22 -7.51
N ASN A 34 -11.24 -12.96 -6.80
CA ASN A 34 -12.42 -12.44 -6.10
C ASN A 34 -13.36 -11.61 -7.02
N ILE A 35 -13.74 -12.16 -8.18
CA ILE A 35 -14.64 -11.50 -9.14
C ILE A 35 -15.97 -11.13 -8.46
N GLY A 36 -16.41 -9.88 -8.63
CA GLY A 36 -17.64 -9.35 -8.03
C GLY A 36 -17.51 -9.06 -6.53
N GLY A 37 -16.33 -9.27 -5.94
CA GLY A 37 -16.05 -8.95 -4.55
C GLY A 37 -16.17 -7.46 -4.26
N THR A 38 -16.39 -7.10 -3.00
CA THR A 38 -16.42 -5.71 -2.54
C THR A 38 -15.65 -5.60 -1.23
N VAL A 39 -14.79 -4.59 -1.11
CA VAL A 39 -14.18 -4.21 0.16
C VAL A 39 -15.26 -3.56 1.02
N ARG A 40 -15.63 -4.21 2.12
CA ARG A 40 -16.69 -3.72 3.01
C ARG A 40 -16.20 -2.53 3.83
N SER A 41 -17.11 -1.60 4.13
CA SER A 41 -16.84 -0.50 5.05
C SER A 41 -16.77 -0.96 6.51
N GLY A 42 -16.29 -0.08 7.39
CA GLY A 42 -16.19 -0.35 8.84
C GLY A 42 -14.93 -1.10 9.28
N GLY A 43 -13.99 -1.33 8.37
CA GLY A 43 -12.67 -1.88 8.69
C GLY A 43 -11.73 -0.87 9.34
N SER A 44 -10.53 -1.33 9.69
CA SER A 44 -9.42 -0.51 10.17
C SER A 44 -8.18 -0.82 9.34
N TRP A 45 -7.38 0.20 9.05
CA TRP A 45 -6.09 0.04 8.40
C TRP A 45 -4.99 -0.10 9.46
N ILE A 46 -4.28 -1.22 9.42
CA ILE A 46 -3.10 -1.49 10.24
C ILE A 46 -1.92 -1.70 9.30
N LEU A 47 -0.79 -1.09 9.63
CA LEU A 47 0.47 -1.30 8.93
C LEU A 47 1.40 -2.16 9.77
N ALA A 48 2.26 -2.89 9.06
CA ALA A 48 3.31 -3.75 9.61
C ALA A 48 2.87 -4.96 10.47
N GLN A 49 1.57 -5.22 10.60
CA GLN A 49 1.03 -6.39 11.30
C GLN A 49 -0.08 -7.04 10.47
N ASP A 50 -0.22 -8.36 10.57
CA ASP A 50 -1.30 -9.12 9.92
C ASP A 50 -2.53 -9.22 10.82
N GLN A 51 -3.70 -8.86 10.29
CA GLN A 51 -4.95 -8.79 11.07
C GLN A 51 -5.79 -10.05 10.91
N ASP A 52 -5.81 -10.90 11.94
CA ASP A 52 -6.78 -12.02 12.02
C ASP A 52 -8.17 -11.58 12.50
N LYS A 53 -8.26 -10.38 13.10
CA LYS A 53 -9.51 -9.70 13.45
C LYS A 53 -9.34 -8.18 13.33
N VAL A 54 -10.46 -7.45 13.32
CA VAL A 54 -10.41 -5.98 13.26
C VAL A 54 -9.61 -5.43 14.46
N GLY A 55 -8.51 -4.75 14.17
CA GLY A 55 -7.61 -4.14 15.16
C GLY A 55 -6.77 -5.12 15.99
N GLY A 56 -6.65 -6.41 15.64
CA GLY A 56 -5.83 -7.32 16.44
C GLY A 56 -5.71 -8.74 15.88
N GLY A 57 -5.28 -9.65 16.75
CA GLY A 57 -4.92 -11.02 16.35
C GLY A 57 -3.54 -11.09 15.70
N PHE A 58 -2.64 -10.18 16.10
CA PHE A 58 -1.30 -10.09 15.52
C PHE A 58 -0.40 -11.24 16.01
N GLU A 59 0.32 -11.88 15.09
CA GLU A 59 1.39 -12.83 15.41
C GLU A 59 2.76 -12.27 15.03
N ALA A 60 3.74 -12.41 15.92
CA ALA A 60 5.06 -11.78 15.75
C ALA A 60 5.85 -12.28 14.53
N ASN A 61 5.60 -13.52 14.09
CA ASN A 61 6.20 -14.13 12.91
C ASN A 61 5.61 -13.63 11.57
N GLN A 62 4.47 -12.92 11.60
CA GLN A 62 3.84 -12.31 10.43
C GLN A 62 4.08 -10.79 10.35
N ALA A 63 4.74 -10.23 11.37
CA ALA A 63 5.04 -8.82 11.42
C ALA A 63 6.07 -8.40 10.36
N PHE A 64 5.84 -7.25 9.76
CA PHE A 64 6.84 -6.59 8.93
C PHE A 64 7.85 -5.84 9.83
N SER A 65 9.13 -5.94 9.49
CA SER A 65 10.21 -5.20 10.12
C SER A 65 10.98 -4.44 9.05
N GLY A 66 10.88 -3.11 9.07
CA GLY A 66 11.50 -2.24 8.09
C GLY A 66 10.91 -0.84 8.14
N GLU A 67 11.12 -0.07 7.09
CA GLU A 67 10.65 1.31 6.96
C GLU A 67 9.52 1.38 5.93
N LEU A 68 8.50 2.20 6.21
CA LEU A 68 7.39 2.48 5.31
C LEU A 68 7.22 3.99 5.18
N SER A 69 6.90 4.44 3.97
CA SER A 69 6.65 5.83 3.65
C SER A 69 5.70 5.91 2.45
N GLN A 70 5.02 7.05 2.27
CA GLN A 70 4.16 7.32 1.12
C GLN A 70 3.06 6.27 0.87
N VAL A 71 2.50 5.68 1.94
CA VAL A 71 1.42 4.69 1.84
C VAL A 71 0.10 5.38 1.49
N ASN A 72 -0.28 5.29 0.22
CA ASN A 72 -1.48 5.89 -0.34
C ASN A 72 -2.46 4.82 -0.84
N LEU A 73 -3.75 5.16 -0.90
CA LEU A 73 -4.79 4.27 -1.40
C LEU A 73 -5.82 5.00 -2.26
N TRP A 74 -6.24 4.34 -3.33
CA TRP A 74 -7.29 4.78 -4.23
C TRP A 74 -8.42 3.76 -4.32
N ASP A 75 -9.63 4.24 -4.62
CA ASP A 75 -10.82 3.42 -4.92
C ASP A 75 -10.93 3.06 -6.40
N ARG A 76 -9.88 3.32 -7.18
CA ARG A 76 -9.78 3.03 -8.61
C ARG A 76 -8.44 2.41 -8.96
N VAL A 77 -8.39 1.73 -10.10
CA VAL A 77 -7.13 1.24 -10.67
C VAL A 77 -6.35 2.42 -11.24
N LEU A 78 -5.11 2.61 -10.77
CA LEU A 78 -4.16 3.54 -11.37
C LEU A 78 -3.66 2.99 -12.70
N THR A 79 -3.46 3.86 -13.67
CA THR A 79 -2.81 3.51 -14.94
C THR A 79 -1.29 3.39 -14.76
N PRO A 80 -0.57 2.66 -15.64
CA PRO A 80 0.90 2.61 -15.58
C PRO A 80 1.57 3.99 -15.62
N ALA A 81 0.97 4.95 -16.33
CA ALA A 81 1.48 6.32 -16.39
C ALA A 81 1.32 7.09 -15.07
N GLU A 82 0.24 6.84 -14.32
CA GLU A 82 0.04 7.43 -12.99
C GLU A 82 0.93 6.80 -11.93
N ILE A 83 1.17 5.48 -12.03
CA ILE A 83 2.14 4.79 -11.17
C ILE A 83 3.52 5.39 -11.41
N GLY A 84 3.93 5.55 -12.68
CA GLY A 84 5.21 6.13 -13.06
C GLY A 84 6.41 5.27 -12.64
N THR A 85 7.60 5.66 -13.10
CA THR A 85 8.88 5.00 -12.76
C THR A 85 9.87 5.96 -12.09
N ASP A 86 9.46 7.20 -11.87
CA ASP A 86 10.29 8.26 -11.29
C ASP A 86 9.93 8.42 -9.81
N TRP A 87 10.96 8.48 -8.96
CA TRP A 87 10.77 8.62 -7.52
C TRP A 87 9.96 9.86 -7.12
N SER A 88 10.09 10.95 -7.89
CA SER A 88 9.29 12.16 -7.68
C SER A 88 7.79 11.94 -7.88
N VAL A 89 7.39 10.99 -8.74
CA VAL A 89 5.99 10.61 -8.91
C VAL A 89 5.48 9.93 -7.63
N PHE A 90 6.18 8.92 -7.13
CA PHE A 90 5.79 8.23 -5.88
C PHE A 90 5.71 9.20 -4.69
N CYS A 91 6.64 10.15 -4.64
CA CYS A 91 6.70 11.16 -3.61
C CYS A 91 5.60 12.23 -3.70
N GLY A 92 5.01 12.43 -4.87
CA GLY A 92 3.95 13.41 -5.12
C GLY A 92 2.54 12.81 -5.16
N GLN A 93 2.39 11.50 -4.91
CA GLN A 93 1.10 10.85 -4.96
C GLN A 93 0.26 11.12 -3.71
N HIS A 94 -1.03 11.36 -3.95
CA HIS A 94 -2.05 11.54 -2.92
C HIS A 94 -3.25 10.64 -3.24
N GLY A 95 -3.54 9.72 -2.33
CA GLY A 95 -4.70 8.84 -2.43
C GLY A 95 -6.01 9.55 -2.11
N ASN A 96 -7.11 9.17 -2.77
CA ASN A 96 -8.44 9.70 -2.43
C ASN A 96 -9.13 8.91 -1.31
N VAL A 97 -8.59 7.74 -0.92
CA VAL A 97 -9.06 6.96 0.23
C VAL A 97 -8.11 7.11 1.43
N ILE A 98 -6.80 6.97 1.19
CA ILE A 98 -5.75 7.25 2.17
C ILE A 98 -4.72 8.13 1.50
N ASP A 99 -4.49 9.30 2.07
CA ASP A 99 -3.39 10.19 1.72
C ASP A 99 -2.37 10.20 2.86
N TRP A 100 -1.19 9.61 2.63
CA TRP A 100 -0.15 9.50 3.67
C TRP A 100 0.22 10.84 4.29
N ALA A 101 0.23 11.91 3.47
CA ALA A 101 0.67 13.22 3.89
C ALA A 101 -0.31 13.90 4.87
N THR A 102 -1.58 13.48 4.86
CA THR A 102 -2.65 14.13 5.63
C THR A 102 -3.41 13.19 6.56
N ALA A 103 -3.20 11.88 6.46
CA ALA A 103 -3.82 10.88 7.30
C ALA A 103 -3.42 11.04 8.78
N ASN A 104 -4.37 10.80 9.68
CA ASN A 104 -4.09 10.72 11.11
C ASN A 104 -3.54 9.33 11.44
N ILE A 105 -2.22 9.24 11.64
CA ILE A 105 -1.51 7.99 11.93
C ILE A 105 -1.25 7.90 13.43
N THR A 106 -1.72 6.83 14.06
CA THR A 106 -1.41 6.53 15.46
C THR A 106 -0.37 5.42 15.53
N VAL A 107 0.67 5.64 16.32
CA VAL A 107 1.81 4.72 16.47
C VAL A 107 1.64 3.87 17.72
N PHE A 108 1.92 2.57 17.62
CA PHE A 108 1.85 1.62 18.72
C PHE A 108 3.12 0.78 18.82
N GLY A 109 3.41 0.29 20.03
CA GLY A 109 4.50 -0.66 20.26
C GLY A 109 5.87 -0.06 19.97
N LEU A 110 6.67 -0.77 19.16
CA LEU A 110 8.05 -0.43 18.82
C LEU A 110 8.18 0.42 17.55
N ALA A 111 7.08 0.78 16.91
CA ALA A 111 7.12 1.66 15.76
C ALA A 111 7.49 3.09 16.19
N ALA A 112 8.14 3.82 15.29
CA ALA A 112 8.48 5.22 15.45
C ALA A 112 8.19 5.97 14.14
N ILE A 113 7.95 7.27 14.25
CA ILE A 113 7.84 8.15 13.09
C ILE A 113 9.18 8.86 12.92
N ASP A 114 9.68 8.88 11.69
CA ASP A 114 10.82 9.70 11.29
C ASP A 114 10.52 10.40 9.94
N GLN A 115 11.32 11.41 9.61
CA GLN A 115 11.20 12.13 8.35
C GLN A 115 11.86 11.36 7.21
N TYR A 116 11.05 10.80 6.32
CA TYR A 116 11.53 10.38 5.02
C TYR A 116 11.68 11.59 4.09
N ARG A 117 12.89 11.84 3.61
CA ARG A 117 13.12 12.82 2.55
C ARG A 117 13.14 12.10 1.23
N CYS A 118 12.24 12.49 0.35
CA CYS A 118 12.30 12.11 -1.05
C CYS A 118 13.55 12.68 -1.71
N SER A 119 14.66 11.95 -1.58
CA SER A 119 15.88 12.15 -2.35
C SER A 119 16.00 11.01 -3.35
N LYS A 120 16.33 11.38 -4.59
CA LYS A 120 16.50 10.53 -5.77
C LYS A 120 17.18 9.19 -5.51
#